data_AF-A0A6V8QNQ3-F1
#
_entry.id   AF-A0A6V8QNQ3-F1
#
_cell.length_a   1.000
_cell.length_b   1.000
_cell.length_c   1.000
_cell.angle_alpha   90.00
_cell.angle_beta   90.00
_cell.angle_gamma   90.00
#
_symmetry.space_group_name_H-M   'P 1'
#
loop_
_entity.id
_entity.type
_entity.pdbx_description
1 polymer ?
#
loop_
_entity_poly.entity_id
_entity_poly.type
_entity_poly.pdbx_seq_one_letter_code
_entity_poly.pdbx_strand_id
1 'polypeptide(L)'
;MPPRINLPPVTRALLGTLLFQSVLSAAIRYRQWAEDTDIVIPYLTLIPQLSIAYPWTFLTASLVEGNIFTFGLGAVTLYHGGRYLERAWSSADLAKFLVLVTLIPNVLTFFTMIFFFTLTRNTDWTLTIIGGTIPIQIAFLVAFSQLIPAHTVTLFRGIVSLRVPRIPLIYIGIVTLLSFTPLLSRAALWLANYSFLASWTYLRFFKMVFPDLDSAQPASLRGDASETFAFAEFFPGPVKPAVAAFSDQIYNILVAIRLCKPSAQRGITAGRDSFQHRGAPGSARAEAERRRAIALKALDQRLNAATAAARQSSQAPPPAPAQPSGPPVQVQPQSSAQTAMKSEPGPMLGETKFEPEEDDS
;
A
#
# COMPACT_ATOMS: atom_id res chain seq x y z
N MET A 1 -1.18 -32.96 19.56
CA MET A 1 -1.61 -31.56 19.72
C MET A 1 -2.32 -31.16 18.43
N PRO A 2 -3.58 -30.67 18.46
CA PRO A 2 -4.23 -30.22 17.23
C PRO A 2 -3.42 -29.05 16.65
N PRO A 3 -3.21 -28.98 15.32
CA PRO A 3 -2.46 -27.89 14.71
C PRO A 3 -3.17 -26.59 15.06
N ARG A 4 -2.53 -25.73 15.86
CA ARG A 4 -3.03 -24.38 16.14
C ARG A 4 -2.81 -23.56 14.88
N ILE A 5 -3.79 -23.59 13.98
CA ILE A 5 -3.79 -22.72 12.81
C ILE A 5 -4.03 -21.30 13.32
N ASN A 6 -2.95 -20.57 13.61
CA ASN A 6 -2.98 -19.16 13.98
C ASN A 6 -3.32 -18.33 12.73
N LEU A 7 -4.60 -18.33 12.38
CA LEU A 7 -5.17 -17.47 11.35
C LEU A 7 -5.40 -16.07 11.92
N PRO A 8 -5.02 -15.02 11.18
CA PRO A 8 -5.38 -13.65 11.52
C PRO A 8 -6.91 -13.46 11.67
N PRO A 9 -7.36 -12.57 12.56
CA PRO A 9 -8.76 -12.49 12.97
C PRO A 9 -9.74 -12.16 11.85
N VAL A 10 -9.41 -11.21 10.97
CA VAL A 10 -10.31 -10.80 9.87
C VAL A 10 -10.40 -11.90 8.83
N THR A 11 -9.27 -12.49 8.45
CA THR A 11 -9.21 -13.62 7.52
C THR A 11 -10.03 -14.81 8.03
N ARG A 12 -9.94 -15.12 9.32
CA ARG A 12 -10.75 -16.17 9.95
C ARG A 12 -12.24 -15.86 9.88
N ALA A 13 -12.65 -14.63 10.18
CA ALA A 13 -14.04 -14.21 10.09
C ALA A 13 -14.58 -14.29 8.67
N LEU A 14 -13.80 -13.88 7.67
CA LEU A 14 -14.20 -13.94 6.26
C LEU A 14 -14.36 -15.38 5.76
N LEU A 15 -13.41 -16.27 6.10
CA LEU A 15 -13.52 -17.69 5.72
C LEU A 15 -14.73 -18.36 6.38
N GLY A 16 -14.96 -18.07 7.67
CA GLY A 16 -16.14 -18.55 8.38
C GLY A 16 -17.45 -18.04 7.75
N THR A 17 -17.48 -16.76 7.37
CA THR A 17 -18.64 -16.14 6.70
C THR A 17 -18.87 -16.74 5.32
N LEU A 18 -17.81 -16.89 4.51
CA LEU A 18 -17.88 -17.51 3.19
C LEU A 18 -18.41 -18.94 3.26
N LEU A 19 -17.88 -19.73 4.19
CA LEU A 19 -18.33 -21.11 4.42
C LEU A 19 -19.80 -21.12 4.85
N PHE A 20 -20.15 -20.36 5.88
CA PHE A 20 -21.51 -20.32 6.41
C PHE A 20 -22.52 -19.90 5.35
N GLN A 21 -22.25 -18.82 4.63
CA GLN A 21 -23.15 -18.29 3.60
C GLN A 21 -23.26 -19.20 2.38
N SER A 22 -22.16 -19.81 1.94
CA SER A 22 -22.20 -20.74 0.80
C SER A 22 -22.89 -22.05 1.16
N VAL A 23 -22.67 -22.58 2.36
CA VAL A 23 -23.40 -23.77 2.87
C VAL A 23 -24.88 -23.47 3.04
N LEU A 24 -25.24 -22.29 3.58
CA LEU A 24 -26.63 -21.87 3.72
C LEU A 24 -27.30 -21.75 2.34
N SER A 25 -26.63 -21.11 1.38
CA SER A 25 -27.09 -21.01 -0.02
C SER A 25 -27.32 -22.40 -0.64
N ALA A 26 -26.37 -23.32 -0.45
CA ALA A 26 -26.47 -24.68 -0.96
C ALA A 26 -27.59 -25.48 -0.29
N ALA A 27 -27.78 -25.35 1.03
CA ALA A 27 -28.84 -26.03 1.77
C ALA A 27 -30.24 -25.56 1.34
N ILE A 28 -30.42 -24.25 1.12
CA ILE A 28 -31.67 -23.69 0.60
C ILE A 28 -31.93 -24.19 -0.82
N ARG A 29 -30.91 -24.16 -1.68
CA ARG A 29 -31.00 -24.68 -3.06
C ARG A 29 -31.36 -26.16 -3.08
N TYR A 30 -30.74 -26.97 -2.23
CA TYR A 30 -31.01 -28.39 -2.13
C TYR A 30 -32.47 -28.66 -1.71
N ARG A 31 -33.01 -27.87 -0.78
CA ARG A 31 -34.41 -27.99 -0.36
C ARG A 31 -35.39 -27.58 -1.45
N GLN A 32 -35.09 -26.52 -2.19
CA GLN A 32 -35.96 -25.99 -3.25
C GLN A 32 -35.84 -26.74 -4.59
N TRP A 33 -34.78 -27.53 -4.78
CA TRP A 33 -34.63 -28.41 -5.94
C TRP A 33 -35.84 -29.35 -6.10
N ALA A 34 -36.49 -29.72 -4.99
CA ALA A 34 -37.69 -30.56 -5.02
C ALA A 34 -38.94 -29.88 -5.63
N GLU A 35 -38.92 -28.57 -5.88
CA GLU A 35 -40.09 -27.78 -6.27
C GLU A 35 -40.03 -27.17 -7.70
N ASP A 36 -38.99 -27.49 -8.50
CA ASP A 36 -38.87 -27.11 -9.94
C ASP A 36 -39.02 -25.61 -10.27
N THR A 37 -38.70 -24.73 -9.32
CA THR A 37 -38.71 -23.25 -9.49
C THR A 37 -37.29 -22.70 -9.60
N ASP A 38 -37.06 -21.66 -10.42
CA ASP A 38 -35.80 -20.92 -10.48
C ASP A 38 -35.39 -20.40 -9.10
N ILE A 39 -34.33 -20.98 -8.53
CA ILE A 39 -33.94 -20.75 -7.14
C ILE A 39 -33.17 -19.44 -7.00
N VAL A 40 -33.87 -18.41 -6.55
CA VAL A 40 -33.32 -17.09 -6.28
C VAL A 40 -33.42 -16.80 -4.78
N ILE A 41 -32.30 -16.41 -4.15
CA ILE A 41 -32.22 -16.15 -2.70
C ILE A 41 -31.90 -14.66 -2.48
N PRO A 42 -32.92 -13.77 -2.46
CA PRO A 42 -32.72 -12.32 -2.52
C PRO A 42 -32.13 -11.68 -1.26
N TYR A 43 -32.13 -12.39 -0.12
CA TYR A 43 -31.53 -11.93 1.13
C TYR A 43 -30.06 -12.35 1.30
N LEU A 44 -29.56 -13.23 0.42
CA LEU A 44 -28.21 -13.79 0.49
C LEU A 44 -27.36 -13.33 -0.70
N THR A 45 -27.93 -13.36 -1.90
CA THR A 45 -27.33 -12.81 -3.13
C THR A 45 -27.99 -11.49 -3.51
N LEU A 46 -27.27 -10.62 -4.21
CA LEU A 46 -27.80 -9.34 -4.66
C LEU A 46 -28.50 -9.54 -6.01
N ILE A 47 -29.81 -9.35 -6.06
CA ILE A 47 -30.62 -9.33 -7.28
C ILE A 47 -31.23 -7.94 -7.43
N PRO A 48 -31.00 -7.24 -8.55
CA PRO A 48 -31.48 -5.87 -8.72
C PRO A 48 -32.97 -5.66 -8.43
N GLN A 49 -33.82 -6.64 -8.78
CA GLN A 49 -35.28 -6.54 -8.61
C GLN A 49 -35.75 -6.73 -7.16
N LEU A 50 -35.06 -7.57 -6.39
CA LEU A 50 -35.59 -8.12 -5.13
C LEU A 50 -34.78 -7.68 -3.90
N SER A 51 -33.49 -7.39 -4.08
CA SER A 51 -32.56 -7.19 -2.96
C SER A 51 -32.48 -5.75 -2.46
N ILE A 52 -33.24 -4.82 -3.05
CA ILE A 52 -33.34 -3.42 -2.56
C ILE A 52 -33.89 -3.38 -1.13
N ALA A 53 -34.79 -4.31 -0.77
CA ALA A 53 -35.32 -4.44 0.58
C ALA A 53 -34.28 -4.97 1.60
N TYR A 54 -33.16 -5.52 1.12
CA TYR A 54 -32.14 -6.19 1.93
C TYR A 54 -30.77 -5.52 1.74
N PRO A 55 -30.53 -4.34 2.35
CA PRO A 55 -29.35 -3.52 2.05
C PRO A 55 -28.02 -4.18 2.42
N TRP A 56 -28.01 -5.14 3.35
CA TRP A 56 -26.80 -5.89 3.70
C TRP A 56 -26.24 -6.70 2.53
N THR A 57 -27.09 -7.10 1.57
CA THR A 57 -26.67 -7.88 0.39
C THR A 57 -25.62 -7.17 -0.45
N PHE A 58 -25.62 -5.83 -0.48
CA PHE A 58 -24.58 -5.06 -1.16
C PHE A 58 -23.17 -5.28 -0.59
N LEU A 59 -23.06 -5.71 0.67
CA LEU A 59 -21.79 -6.06 1.29
C LEU A 59 -21.56 -7.57 1.29
N THR A 60 -22.58 -8.33 1.72
CA THR A 60 -22.43 -9.76 1.98
C THR A 60 -22.48 -10.63 0.73
N ALA A 61 -23.07 -10.16 -0.38
CA ALA A 61 -23.17 -10.97 -1.60
C ALA A 61 -21.80 -11.38 -2.18
N SER A 62 -20.73 -10.64 -1.86
CA SER A 62 -19.37 -10.98 -2.28
C SER A 62 -18.74 -12.15 -1.50
N LEU A 63 -19.40 -12.65 -0.45
CA LEU A 63 -18.97 -13.79 0.36
C LEU A 63 -19.92 -14.99 0.20
N VAL A 64 -20.68 -15.03 -0.90
CA VAL A 64 -21.60 -16.13 -1.20
C VAL A 64 -21.21 -16.73 -2.54
N GLU A 65 -20.91 -18.02 -2.55
CA GLU A 65 -20.61 -18.76 -3.78
C GLU A 65 -21.68 -19.80 -4.07
N GLY A 66 -22.06 -19.89 -5.36
CA GLY A 66 -23.08 -20.82 -5.83
C GLY A 66 -22.53 -22.15 -6.34
N ASN A 67 -21.22 -22.21 -6.63
CA ASN A 67 -20.54 -23.36 -7.23
C ASN A 67 -19.38 -23.79 -6.33
N ILE A 68 -19.18 -25.11 -6.18
CA ILE A 68 -18.08 -25.64 -5.36
C ILE A 68 -16.70 -25.26 -5.90
N PHE A 69 -16.56 -25.09 -7.22
CA PHE A 69 -15.30 -24.66 -7.84
C PHE A 69 -14.98 -23.20 -7.51
N THR A 70 -15.96 -22.31 -7.63
CA THR A 70 -15.78 -20.87 -7.31
C THR A 70 -15.64 -20.68 -5.81
N PHE A 71 -16.35 -21.47 -5.01
CA PHE A 71 -16.15 -21.57 -3.56
C PHE A 71 -14.72 -21.99 -3.20
N GLY A 72 -14.21 -23.07 -3.80
CA GLY A 72 -12.85 -23.54 -3.55
C GLY A 72 -11.80 -22.47 -3.91
N LEU A 73 -11.97 -21.83 -5.08
CA LEU A 73 -11.08 -20.75 -5.52
C LEU A 73 -11.15 -19.54 -4.57
N GLY A 74 -12.36 -19.15 -4.16
CA GLY A 74 -12.60 -18.09 -3.18
C GLY A 74 -11.96 -18.40 -1.83
N ALA A 75 -12.14 -19.61 -1.31
CA ALA A 75 -11.57 -20.04 -0.04
C ALA A 75 -10.04 -20.05 -0.08
N VAL A 76 -9.42 -20.56 -1.14
CA VAL A 76 -7.96 -20.52 -1.35
C VAL A 76 -7.46 -19.07 -1.41
N THR A 77 -8.16 -18.21 -2.15
CA THR A 77 -7.79 -16.79 -2.29
C THR A 77 -7.90 -16.04 -0.98
N LEU A 78 -8.97 -16.26 -0.21
CA LEU A 78 -9.13 -15.66 1.11
C LEU A 78 -8.10 -16.20 2.11
N TYR A 79 -7.83 -17.50 2.09
CA TYR A 79 -6.89 -18.12 3.02
C TYR A 79 -5.46 -17.64 2.79
N HIS A 80 -4.95 -17.70 1.56
CA HIS A 80 -3.59 -17.27 1.25
C HIS A 80 -3.49 -15.74 1.19
N GLY A 81 -4.42 -15.09 0.49
CA GLY A 81 -4.36 -13.65 0.28
C GLY A 81 -4.81 -12.82 1.46
N GLY A 82 -5.86 -13.23 2.16
CA GLY A 82 -6.26 -12.58 3.41
C GLY A 82 -5.14 -12.66 4.45
N ARG A 83 -4.56 -13.86 4.65
CA ARG A 83 -3.47 -14.04 5.61
C ARG A 83 -2.24 -13.19 5.26
N TYR A 84 -1.87 -13.09 4.00
CA TYR A 84 -0.72 -12.28 3.58
C TYR A 84 -1.01 -10.79 3.76
N LEU A 85 -2.16 -10.30 3.29
CA LEU A 85 -2.52 -8.89 3.37
C LEU A 85 -2.78 -8.43 4.81
N GLU A 86 -3.34 -9.27 5.68
CA GLU A 86 -3.54 -8.96 7.11
C GLU A 86 -2.23 -8.98 7.91
N ARG A 87 -1.16 -9.55 7.35
CA ARG A 87 0.19 -9.45 7.92
C ARG A 87 0.93 -8.23 7.39
N ALA A 88 0.76 -7.93 6.11
CA ALA A 88 1.36 -6.76 5.48
C ALA A 88 0.68 -5.45 5.94
N TRP A 89 -0.62 -5.50 6.22
CA TRP A 89 -1.44 -4.37 6.66
C TRP A 89 -2.08 -4.67 8.01
N SER A 90 -2.50 -3.64 8.74
CA SER A 90 -3.31 -3.82 9.95
C SER A 90 -4.67 -4.46 9.61
N SER A 91 -5.21 -5.26 10.53
CA SER A 91 -6.55 -5.87 10.41
C SER A 91 -7.65 -4.84 10.16
N ALA A 92 -7.54 -3.66 10.77
CA ALA A 92 -8.48 -2.56 10.57
C ALA A 92 -8.43 -2.02 9.12
N ASP A 93 -7.25 -1.94 8.52
CA ASP A 93 -7.10 -1.41 7.15
C ASP A 93 -7.51 -2.45 6.10
N LEU A 94 -7.24 -3.73 6.35
CA LEU A 94 -7.78 -4.81 5.53
C LEU A 94 -9.31 -4.82 5.57
N ALA A 95 -9.92 -4.65 6.74
CA ALA A 95 -11.38 -4.59 6.86
C ALA A 95 -11.98 -3.40 6.09
N LYS A 96 -11.40 -2.19 6.22
CA LYS A 96 -11.83 -1.01 5.43
C LYS A 96 -11.70 -1.26 3.93
N PHE A 97 -10.58 -1.85 3.50
CA PHE A 97 -10.35 -2.17 2.10
C PHE A 97 -11.40 -3.17 1.57
N LEU A 98 -11.68 -4.23 2.32
CA LEU A 98 -12.68 -5.23 1.93
C LEU A 98 -14.08 -4.65 1.86
N VAL A 99 -14.48 -3.82 2.82
CA VAL A 99 -15.79 -3.15 2.79
C VAL A 99 -15.90 -2.28 1.54
N LEU A 100 -14.85 -1.51 1.22
CA LEU A 100 -14.85 -0.66 0.03
C LEU A 100 -14.94 -1.46 -1.27
N VAL A 101 -14.15 -2.53 -1.37
CA VAL A 101 -14.03 -3.30 -2.62
C VAL A 101 -15.17 -4.32 -2.81
N THR A 102 -15.97 -4.58 -1.79
CA THR A 102 -17.22 -5.32 -1.94
C THR A 102 -18.38 -4.38 -2.23
N LEU A 103 -18.51 -3.29 -1.46
CA LEU A 103 -19.62 -2.35 -1.57
C LEU A 103 -19.64 -1.59 -2.90
N ILE A 104 -18.54 -0.92 -3.27
CA ILE A 104 -18.51 -0.06 -4.46
C ILE A 104 -18.80 -0.87 -5.74
N PRO A 105 -18.15 -2.01 -6.00
CA PRO A 105 -18.41 -2.78 -7.22
C PRO A 105 -19.82 -3.39 -7.26
N ASN A 106 -20.37 -3.82 -6.12
CA ASN A 106 -21.74 -4.34 -6.06
C ASN A 106 -22.76 -3.25 -6.38
N VAL A 107 -22.60 -2.04 -5.81
CA VAL A 107 -23.47 -0.89 -6.09
C VAL A 107 -23.36 -0.45 -7.55
N LEU A 108 -22.15 -0.31 -8.09
CA LEU A 108 -21.95 0.06 -9.49
C LEU A 108 -22.54 -0.99 -10.44
N THR A 109 -22.33 -2.28 -10.16
CA THR A 109 -22.91 -3.35 -10.98
C THR A 109 -24.43 -3.33 -10.92
N PHE A 110 -25.02 -3.12 -9.74
CA PHE A 110 -26.47 -2.98 -9.58
C PHE A 110 -27.04 -1.89 -10.49
N PHE A 111 -26.43 -0.70 -10.49
CA PHE A 111 -26.86 0.39 -11.38
C PHE A 111 -26.66 0.04 -12.85
N THR A 112 -25.56 -0.62 -13.21
CA THR A 112 -25.31 -1.07 -14.58
C THR A 112 -26.36 -2.09 -15.05
N MET A 113 -26.78 -3.03 -14.20
CA MET A 113 -27.84 -3.98 -14.54
C MET A 113 -29.18 -3.26 -14.77
N ILE A 114 -29.52 -2.29 -13.93
CA ILE A 114 -30.73 -1.47 -14.10
C ILE A 114 -30.65 -0.61 -15.37
N PHE A 115 -29.47 -0.07 -15.68
CA PHE A 115 -29.25 0.70 -16.90
C PHE A 115 -29.49 -0.15 -18.16
N PHE A 116 -28.94 -1.36 -18.21
CA PHE A 116 -29.19 -2.30 -19.31
C PHE A 116 -30.66 -2.73 -19.39
N PHE A 117 -31.32 -2.97 -18.25
CA PHE A 117 -32.76 -3.21 -18.23
C PHE A 117 -33.54 -2.04 -18.84
N THR A 118 -33.16 -0.79 -18.50
CA THR A 118 -33.85 0.41 -19.00
C THR A 118 -33.72 0.53 -20.53
N LEU A 119 -32.56 0.17 -21.08
CA LEU A 119 -32.29 0.20 -22.52
C LEU A 119 -32.94 -0.97 -23.28
N THR A 120 -32.77 -2.20 -22.81
CA THR A 120 -33.19 -3.41 -23.53
C THR A 120 -34.65 -3.80 -23.21
N ARG A 121 -35.20 -3.33 -22.08
CA ARG A 121 -36.49 -3.76 -21.51
C ARG A 121 -36.61 -5.27 -21.25
N ASN A 122 -35.50 -5.99 -21.25
CA ASN A 122 -35.46 -7.41 -20.93
C ASN A 122 -35.27 -7.60 -19.41
N THR A 123 -36.24 -8.28 -18.78
CA THR A 123 -36.26 -8.60 -17.34
C THR A 123 -35.08 -9.46 -16.87
N ASP A 124 -34.43 -10.19 -17.77
CA ASP A 124 -33.28 -11.03 -17.45
C ASP A 124 -32.14 -10.23 -16.81
N TRP A 125 -31.98 -8.95 -17.18
CA TRP A 125 -30.96 -8.06 -16.59
C TRP A 125 -31.22 -7.81 -15.10
N THR A 126 -32.47 -7.66 -14.71
CA THR A 126 -32.89 -7.33 -13.34
C THR A 126 -32.94 -8.57 -12.44
N LEU A 127 -33.07 -9.77 -13.03
CA LEU A 127 -33.02 -11.07 -12.35
C LEU A 127 -31.61 -11.67 -12.27
N THR A 128 -30.62 -11.03 -12.90
CA THR A 128 -29.24 -11.51 -12.88
C THR A 128 -28.66 -11.45 -11.47
N ILE A 129 -28.16 -12.60 -11.00
CA ILE A 129 -27.55 -12.73 -9.68
C ILE A 129 -26.20 -12.00 -9.67
N ILE A 130 -26.06 -11.04 -8.77
CA ILE A 130 -24.83 -10.34 -8.42
C ILE A 130 -24.30 -10.93 -7.12
N GLY A 131 -23.08 -11.46 -7.16
CA GLY A 131 -22.44 -12.06 -5.99
C GLY A 131 -21.18 -12.84 -6.38
N GLY A 132 -20.57 -13.46 -5.37
CA GLY A 132 -19.34 -14.22 -5.52
C GLY A 132 -18.10 -13.44 -5.09
N THR A 133 -17.03 -14.19 -4.88
CA THR A 133 -15.75 -13.70 -4.33
C THR A 133 -14.91 -12.95 -5.36
N ILE A 134 -15.36 -12.84 -6.61
CA ILE A 134 -14.67 -12.18 -7.73
C ILE A 134 -14.15 -10.78 -7.36
N PRO A 135 -14.93 -9.87 -6.73
CA PRO A 135 -14.42 -8.57 -6.33
C PRO A 135 -13.22 -8.68 -5.40
N ILE A 136 -13.25 -9.60 -4.43
CA ILE A 136 -12.19 -9.80 -3.46
C ILE A 136 -10.95 -10.39 -4.14
N GLN A 137 -11.14 -11.35 -5.06
CA GLN A 137 -10.04 -11.98 -5.80
C GLN A 137 -9.23 -10.94 -6.59
N ILE A 138 -9.90 -10.12 -7.41
CA ILE A 138 -9.20 -9.08 -8.18
C ILE A 138 -8.60 -7.99 -7.28
N ALA A 139 -9.26 -7.61 -6.18
CA ALA A 139 -8.74 -6.65 -5.21
C ALA A 139 -7.40 -7.11 -4.61
N PHE A 140 -7.31 -8.40 -4.27
CA PHE A 140 -6.11 -8.99 -3.70
C PHE A 140 -4.99 -9.03 -4.73
N LEU A 141 -5.28 -9.36 -5.99
CA LEU A 141 -4.29 -9.30 -7.08
C LEU A 141 -3.73 -7.88 -7.27
N VAL A 142 -4.59 -6.86 -7.20
CA VAL A 142 -4.16 -5.46 -7.28
C VAL A 142 -3.31 -5.08 -6.05
N ALA A 143 -3.73 -5.49 -4.85
CA ALA A 143 -2.98 -5.26 -3.62
C ALA A 143 -1.60 -5.93 -3.63
N PHE A 144 -1.49 -7.14 -4.16
CA PHE A 144 -0.20 -7.81 -4.34
C PHE A 144 0.68 -7.12 -5.37
N SER A 145 0.09 -6.61 -6.45
CA SER A 145 0.82 -5.82 -7.45
C SER A 145 1.42 -4.54 -6.85
N GLN A 146 0.77 -3.99 -5.81
CA GLN A 146 1.30 -2.87 -5.03
C GLN A 146 2.46 -3.30 -4.11
N LEU A 147 2.30 -4.43 -3.41
CA LEU A 147 3.27 -4.88 -2.40
C LEU A 147 4.54 -5.50 -3.00
N ILE A 148 4.42 -6.16 -4.15
CA ILE A 148 5.52 -6.89 -4.80
C ILE A 148 5.65 -6.48 -6.28
N PRO A 149 5.97 -5.21 -6.57
CA PRO A 149 6.04 -4.71 -7.94
C PRO A 149 7.20 -5.30 -8.76
N ALA A 150 8.26 -5.77 -8.11
CA ALA A 150 9.50 -6.22 -8.77
C ALA A 150 9.56 -7.72 -9.10
N HIS A 151 8.62 -8.54 -8.63
CA HIS A 151 8.70 -9.99 -8.84
C HIS A 151 8.16 -10.35 -10.23
N THR A 152 8.97 -11.04 -11.03
CA THR A 152 8.53 -11.70 -12.26
C THR A 152 8.20 -13.14 -11.92
N VAL A 153 6.94 -13.54 -12.03
CA VAL A 153 6.57 -14.95 -11.90
C VAL A 153 6.98 -15.64 -13.19
N THR A 154 7.98 -16.51 -13.12
CA THR A 154 8.38 -17.38 -14.22
C THR A 154 7.50 -18.63 -14.18
N LEU A 155 6.48 -18.65 -15.04
CA LEU A 155 5.63 -19.81 -15.24
C LEU A 155 6.29 -20.78 -16.24
N PHE A 156 6.04 -22.08 -16.08
CA PHE A 156 6.55 -23.15 -16.94
C PHE A 156 8.09 -23.23 -17.04
N ARG A 157 8.79 -23.34 -15.90
CA ARG A 157 10.28 -23.50 -15.89
C ARG A 157 11.02 -22.44 -16.72
N GLY A 158 10.51 -21.21 -16.77
CA GLY A 158 11.16 -20.07 -17.43
C GLY A 158 10.66 -19.72 -18.84
N ILE A 159 9.67 -20.44 -19.39
CA ILE A 159 9.13 -20.16 -20.74
C ILE A 159 8.26 -18.89 -20.75
N VAL A 160 7.54 -18.60 -19.66
CA VAL A 160 6.67 -17.41 -19.56
C VAL A 160 7.08 -16.58 -18.36
N SER A 161 7.78 -15.47 -18.58
CA SER A 161 8.08 -14.48 -17.55
C SER A 161 6.99 -13.40 -17.53
N LEU A 162 6.08 -13.50 -16.56
CA LEU A 162 5.01 -12.52 -16.39
C LEU A 162 5.33 -11.62 -15.20
N ARG A 163 5.32 -10.30 -15.43
CA ARG A 163 5.34 -9.32 -14.33
C ARG A 163 4.03 -9.40 -13.55
N VAL A 164 4.11 -9.39 -12.22
CA VAL A 164 2.94 -9.45 -11.31
C VAL A 164 1.84 -8.42 -11.65
N PRO A 165 2.14 -7.17 -12.05
CA PRO A 165 1.13 -6.19 -12.46
C PRO A 165 0.24 -6.62 -13.63
N ARG A 166 0.62 -7.62 -14.43
CA ARG A 166 -0.23 -8.13 -15.54
C ARG A 166 -1.26 -9.15 -15.09
N ILE A 167 -1.09 -9.75 -13.90
CA ILE A 167 -1.98 -10.79 -13.38
C ILE A 167 -3.42 -10.28 -13.18
N PRO A 168 -3.66 -9.08 -12.60
CA PRO A 168 -5.00 -8.51 -12.53
C PRO A 168 -5.73 -8.43 -13.89
N LEU A 169 -5.06 -7.97 -14.95
CA LEU A 169 -5.68 -7.86 -16.27
C LEU A 169 -5.96 -9.22 -16.90
N ILE A 170 -5.05 -10.20 -16.74
CA ILE A 170 -5.29 -11.57 -17.22
C ILE A 170 -6.50 -12.17 -16.51
N TYR A 171 -6.62 -11.97 -15.20
CA TYR A 171 -7.78 -12.43 -14.43
C TYR A 171 -9.07 -11.80 -14.95
N ILE A 172 -9.09 -10.48 -15.19
CA ILE A 172 -10.27 -9.80 -15.78
C ILE A 172 -10.59 -10.38 -17.16
N GLY A 173 -9.58 -10.67 -17.99
CA GLY A 173 -9.77 -11.32 -19.30
C GLY A 173 -10.41 -12.72 -19.18
N ILE A 174 -9.94 -13.52 -18.23
CA ILE A 174 -10.51 -14.85 -17.93
C ILE A 174 -11.96 -14.71 -17.46
N VAL A 175 -12.24 -13.86 -16.47
CA VAL A 175 -13.61 -13.63 -15.97
C VAL A 175 -14.53 -13.12 -17.08
N THR A 176 -14.04 -12.23 -17.94
CA THR A 176 -14.78 -11.72 -19.10
C THR A 176 -15.15 -12.84 -20.05
N LEU A 177 -14.19 -13.71 -20.41
CA LEU A 177 -14.43 -14.86 -21.28
C LEU A 177 -15.43 -15.84 -20.65
N LEU A 178 -15.27 -16.14 -19.35
CA LEU A 178 -16.18 -17.04 -18.62
C LEU A 178 -17.59 -16.45 -18.46
N SER A 179 -17.73 -15.11 -18.42
CA SER A 179 -19.03 -14.44 -18.32
C SER A 179 -19.90 -14.59 -19.59
N PHE A 180 -19.29 -14.95 -20.72
CA PHE A 180 -20.04 -15.32 -21.95
C PHE A 180 -20.53 -16.77 -21.93
N THR A 181 -20.06 -17.58 -20.99
CA THR A 181 -20.47 -18.97 -20.78
C THR A 181 -21.51 -19.04 -19.66
N PRO A 182 -22.32 -20.11 -19.57
CA PRO A 182 -23.26 -20.28 -18.44
C PRO A 182 -22.57 -20.54 -17.09
N LEU A 183 -21.22 -20.63 -17.06
CA LEU A 183 -20.47 -20.90 -15.83
C LEU A 183 -20.46 -19.70 -14.87
N LEU A 184 -20.42 -18.47 -15.41
CA LEU A 184 -20.39 -17.24 -14.64
C LEU A 184 -21.57 -16.33 -15.03
N SER A 185 -22.08 -15.61 -14.04
CA SER A 185 -23.11 -14.58 -14.26
C SER A 185 -22.55 -13.46 -15.14
N ARG A 186 -23.41 -12.87 -15.99
CA ARG A 186 -23.08 -11.64 -16.76
C ARG A 186 -22.61 -10.49 -15.87
N ALA A 187 -23.05 -10.47 -14.61
CA ALA A 187 -22.60 -9.51 -13.62
C ALA A 187 -21.09 -9.62 -13.34
N ALA A 188 -20.50 -10.82 -13.41
CA ALA A 188 -19.11 -11.07 -13.03
C ALA A 188 -18.09 -10.20 -13.77
N LEU A 189 -18.32 -9.95 -15.07
CA LEU A 189 -17.54 -9.00 -15.87
C LEU A 189 -17.51 -7.61 -15.22
N TRP A 190 -18.67 -7.07 -14.87
CA TRP A 190 -18.79 -5.74 -14.28
C TRP A 190 -18.19 -5.68 -12.88
N LEU A 191 -18.39 -6.72 -12.06
CA LEU A 191 -17.80 -6.83 -10.72
C LEU A 191 -16.27 -6.79 -10.80
N ALA A 192 -15.67 -7.56 -11.72
CA ALA A 192 -14.22 -7.61 -11.88
C ALA A 192 -13.65 -6.25 -12.30
N ASN A 193 -14.27 -5.58 -13.28
CA ASN A 193 -13.82 -4.28 -13.77
C ASN A 193 -13.99 -3.17 -12.72
N TYR A 194 -15.15 -3.08 -12.07
CA TYR A 194 -15.38 -2.07 -11.03
C TYR A 194 -14.54 -2.32 -9.78
N SER A 195 -14.30 -3.58 -9.41
CA SER A 195 -13.43 -3.91 -8.29
C SER A 195 -11.96 -3.59 -8.59
N PHE A 196 -11.49 -3.85 -9.81
CA PHE A 196 -10.16 -3.43 -10.24
C PHE A 196 -9.98 -1.91 -10.12
N LEU A 197 -10.94 -1.14 -10.63
CA LEU A 197 -10.90 0.33 -10.54
C LEU A 197 -11.01 0.82 -9.08
N ALA A 198 -11.92 0.27 -8.28
CA ALA A 198 -12.13 0.66 -6.90
C ALA A 198 -10.89 0.35 -6.03
N SER A 199 -10.32 -0.85 -6.16
CA SER A 199 -9.12 -1.26 -5.44
C SER A 199 -7.90 -0.44 -5.84
N TRP A 200 -7.66 -0.25 -7.14
CA TRP A 200 -6.56 0.58 -7.62
C TRP A 200 -6.69 2.02 -7.13
N THR A 201 -7.88 2.62 -7.26
CA THR A 201 -8.14 4.00 -6.83
C THR A 201 -7.93 4.16 -5.32
N TYR A 202 -8.45 3.22 -4.51
CA TYR A 202 -8.26 3.24 -3.06
C TYR A 202 -6.79 3.17 -2.66
N LEU A 203 -6.03 2.22 -3.23
CA LEU A 203 -4.63 2.02 -2.89
C LEU A 203 -3.74 3.16 -3.38
N ARG A 204 -4.06 3.73 -4.55
CA ARG A 204 -3.34 4.85 -5.16
C ARG A 204 -3.51 6.16 -4.40
N PHE A 205 -4.72 6.47 -3.91
CA PHE A 205 -5.05 7.81 -3.40
C PHE A 205 -5.52 7.87 -1.94
N PHE A 206 -6.13 6.81 -1.42
CA PHE A 206 -6.88 6.87 -0.15
C PHE A 206 -6.24 6.10 0.99
N LYS A 207 -5.53 4.99 0.72
CA LYS A 207 -4.89 4.20 1.77
C LYS A 207 -3.83 5.01 2.51
N MET A 208 -4.03 5.24 3.81
CA MET A 208 -3.05 5.95 4.64
C MET A 208 -1.87 5.01 4.91
N VAL A 209 -0.65 5.47 4.65
CA VAL A 209 0.58 4.77 5.04
C VAL A 209 0.96 5.29 6.43
N PHE A 210 1.05 4.41 7.41
CA PHE A 210 1.59 4.79 8.71
C PHE A 210 3.07 5.11 8.54
N PRO A 211 3.56 6.30 8.94
CA PRO A 211 4.97 6.57 8.96
C PRO A 211 5.63 5.60 9.95
N ASP A 212 6.60 4.82 9.49
CA ASP A 212 7.50 4.09 10.39
C ASP A 212 8.11 5.11 11.37
N LEU A 213 8.20 4.74 12.65
CA LEU A 213 8.72 5.61 13.71
C LEU A 213 10.12 6.19 13.40
N ASP A 214 10.88 5.57 12.51
CA ASP A 214 12.21 6.02 12.06
C ASP A 214 12.20 6.98 10.87
N SER A 215 11.05 7.20 10.24
CA SER A 215 10.94 8.08 9.08
C SER A 215 10.38 9.44 9.49
N ALA A 216 11.24 10.46 9.48
CA ALA A 216 10.86 11.88 9.56
C ALA A 216 10.10 12.36 8.29
N GLN A 217 9.21 11.51 7.77
CA GLN A 217 8.31 11.81 6.66
C GLN A 217 7.09 12.55 7.24
N PRO A 218 6.60 13.62 6.57
CA PRO A 218 5.41 14.31 7.02
C PRO A 218 4.24 13.33 7.10
N ALA A 219 3.48 13.38 8.20
CA ALA A 219 2.40 12.47 8.62
C ALA A 219 1.19 12.34 7.66
N SER A 220 1.35 12.68 6.38
CA SER A 220 0.27 12.78 5.39
C SER A 220 0.66 12.21 4.01
N LEU A 221 1.54 11.21 3.94
CA LEU A 221 1.69 10.45 2.69
C LEU A 221 0.45 9.55 2.52
N ARG A 222 -0.53 10.03 1.74
CA ARG A 222 -1.75 9.28 1.40
C ARG A 222 -1.55 8.54 0.08
N GLY A 223 -1.90 7.25 0.10
CA GLY A 223 -1.82 6.36 -1.04
C GLY A 223 -0.39 6.03 -1.45
N ASP A 224 -0.27 5.19 -2.47
CA ASP A 224 0.99 4.91 -3.12
C ASP A 224 1.11 5.74 -4.40
N ALA A 225 2.00 6.74 -4.38
CA ALA A 225 2.27 7.64 -5.51
C ALA A 225 3.35 7.11 -6.48
N SER A 226 3.89 5.90 -6.27
CA SER A 226 4.97 5.33 -7.09
C SER A 226 4.59 5.14 -8.56
N GLU A 227 5.51 5.36 -9.48
CA GLU A 227 5.28 5.09 -10.92
C GLU A 227 5.14 3.60 -11.21
N THR A 228 5.69 2.74 -10.34
CA THR A 228 5.56 1.28 -10.39
C THR A 228 4.13 0.78 -10.19
N PHE A 229 3.28 1.56 -9.51
CA PHE A 229 1.86 1.27 -9.31
C PHE A 229 0.94 2.18 -10.16
N ALA A 230 1.48 2.84 -11.19
CA ALA A 230 0.68 3.62 -12.13
C ALA A 230 -0.30 2.71 -12.89
N PHE A 231 -1.49 3.25 -13.21
CA PHE A 231 -2.53 2.53 -13.95
C PHE A 231 -2.01 1.91 -15.26
N ALA A 232 -1.09 2.61 -15.93
CA ALA A 232 -0.49 2.16 -17.18
C ALA A 232 0.44 0.94 -17.03
N GLU A 233 1.02 0.68 -15.84
CA GLU A 233 1.94 -0.47 -15.64
C GLU A 233 1.21 -1.82 -15.63
N PHE A 234 -0.10 -1.82 -15.39
CA PHE A 234 -0.92 -3.03 -15.52
C PHE A 234 -1.01 -3.51 -16.98
N PHE A 235 -0.81 -2.62 -17.96
CA PHE A 235 -1.01 -2.89 -19.38
C PHE A 235 0.31 -3.28 -20.10
N PRO A 236 0.23 -4.07 -21.19
CA PRO A 236 1.40 -4.40 -21.99
C PRO A 236 1.97 -3.16 -22.71
N GLY A 237 3.28 -3.21 -23.02
CA GLY A 237 4.06 -2.10 -23.55
C GLY A 237 3.42 -1.29 -24.70
N PRO A 238 2.78 -1.92 -25.72
CA PRO A 238 2.18 -1.17 -26.82
C PRO A 238 1.01 -0.27 -26.41
N VAL A 239 0.25 -0.66 -25.40
CA VAL A 239 -0.98 0.03 -24.95
C VAL A 239 -0.68 1.02 -23.83
N LYS A 240 0.46 0.85 -23.15
CA LYS A 240 0.93 1.68 -22.04
C LYS A 240 0.88 3.21 -22.29
N PRO A 241 1.38 3.76 -23.41
CA PRO A 241 1.38 5.22 -23.60
C PRO A 241 -0.03 5.80 -23.76
N ALA A 242 -0.92 5.08 -24.46
CA ALA A 242 -2.31 5.51 -24.64
C ALA A 242 -3.07 5.50 -23.30
N VAL A 243 -2.88 4.44 -22.51
CA VAL A 243 -3.49 4.32 -21.19
C VAL A 243 -2.92 5.33 -20.20
N ALA A 244 -1.61 5.62 -20.26
CA ALA A 244 -0.99 6.65 -19.43
C ALA A 244 -1.64 8.02 -19.68
N ALA A 245 -1.75 8.45 -20.95
CA ALA A 245 -2.38 9.71 -21.31
C ALA A 245 -3.83 9.81 -20.82
N PHE A 246 -4.61 8.73 -21.00
CA PHE A 246 -5.99 8.67 -20.53
C PHE A 246 -6.09 8.73 -18.99
N SER A 247 -5.24 7.97 -18.28
CA SER A 247 -5.23 7.94 -16.82
C SER A 247 -4.80 9.27 -16.21
N ASP A 248 -3.86 9.98 -16.85
CA ASP A 248 -3.42 11.31 -16.41
C ASP A 248 -4.50 12.37 -16.64
N GLN A 249 -5.26 12.28 -17.73
CA GLN A 249 -6.41 13.14 -17.95
C GLN A 249 -7.48 12.95 -16.88
N ILE A 250 -7.82 11.69 -16.56
CA ILE A 250 -8.76 11.37 -15.48
C ILE A 250 -8.24 11.90 -14.14
N TYR A 251 -6.95 11.72 -13.85
CA TYR A 251 -6.33 12.24 -12.64
C TYR A 251 -6.44 13.77 -12.54
N ASN A 252 -6.17 14.50 -13.64
CA ASN A 252 -6.29 15.95 -13.68
C ASN A 252 -7.73 16.42 -13.41
N ILE A 253 -8.73 15.71 -13.97
CA ILE A 253 -10.15 15.97 -13.70
C ILE A 253 -10.49 15.70 -12.23
N LEU A 254 -10.03 14.58 -11.67
CA LEU A 254 -10.24 14.23 -10.26
C LEU A 254 -9.60 15.23 -9.29
N VAL A 255 -8.43 15.76 -9.65
CA VAL A 255 -7.77 16.85 -8.90
C VAL A 255 -8.56 18.15 -9.03
N ALA A 256 -9.07 18.48 -10.22
CA ALA A 256 -9.88 19.68 -10.44
C ALA A 256 -11.20 19.65 -9.63
N ILE A 257 -11.81 18.48 -9.50
CA ILE A 257 -13.04 18.25 -8.71
C ILE A 257 -12.74 18.12 -7.19
N ARG A 258 -11.47 18.27 -6.78
CA ARG A 258 -10.98 18.10 -5.39
C ARG A 258 -11.24 16.71 -4.78
N LEU A 259 -11.46 15.70 -5.62
CA LEU A 259 -11.58 14.31 -5.18
C LEU A 259 -10.20 13.71 -4.81
N CYS A 260 -9.15 14.18 -5.50
CA CYS A 260 -7.75 13.81 -5.24
C CYS A 260 -6.91 15.05 -4.90
N LYS A 261 -5.99 14.95 -3.92
CA LYS A 261 -4.99 16.00 -3.68
C LYS A 261 -3.82 15.86 -4.67
N PRO A 262 -3.25 16.96 -5.19
CA PRO A 262 -2.04 16.90 -6.01
C PRO A 262 -0.93 16.19 -5.23
N SER A 263 -0.42 15.07 -5.75
CA SER A 263 0.73 14.40 -5.13
C SER A 263 1.96 15.29 -5.22
N ALA A 264 2.54 15.65 -4.07
CA ALA A 264 3.72 16.54 -3.99
C ALA A 264 4.89 16.01 -4.83
N GLN A 265 5.05 14.69 -4.92
CA GLN A 265 6.09 14.03 -5.73
C GLN A 265 5.95 14.29 -7.25
N ARG A 266 4.71 14.42 -7.75
CA ARG A 266 4.43 14.69 -9.18
C ARG A 266 4.55 16.18 -9.51
N GLY A 267 4.34 17.05 -8.52
CA GLY A 267 4.62 18.48 -8.64
C GLY A 267 6.11 18.80 -8.73
N ILE A 268 6.97 18.01 -8.07
CA ILE A 268 8.43 18.19 -8.13
C ILE A 268 9.00 17.73 -9.48
N THR A 269 8.50 16.64 -10.06
CA THR A 269 8.91 16.16 -11.40
C THR A 269 8.35 17.04 -12.51
N ALA A 270 7.06 17.39 -12.48
CA ALA A 270 6.47 18.32 -13.45
C ALA A 270 7.04 19.75 -13.34
N GLY A 271 7.42 20.18 -12.12
CA GLY A 271 8.18 21.40 -11.90
C GLY A 271 9.56 21.33 -12.54
N ARG A 272 10.30 20.22 -12.38
CA ARG A 272 11.60 20.06 -13.03
C ARG A 272 11.52 20.05 -14.55
N ASP A 273 10.53 19.40 -15.15
CA ASP A 273 10.41 19.33 -16.61
C ASP A 273 9.96 20.67 -17.22
N SER A 274 9.12 21.43 -16.52
CA SER A 274 8.71 22.78 -16.96
C SER A 274 9.81 23.84 -16.78
N PHE A 275 10.70 23.67 -15.79
CA PHE A 275 11.89 24.53 -15.64
C PHE A 275 13.08 24.10 -16.50
N GLN A 276 13.18 22.82 -16.91
CA GLN A 276 14.25 22.35 -17.81
C GLN A 276 14.04 22.77 -19.26
N HIS A 277 12.80 23.04 -19.70
CA HIS A 277 12.54 23.45 -21.08
C HIS A 277 12.63 24.97 -21.35
N ARG A 278 13.00 25.79 -20.34
CA ARG A 278 13.24 27.24 -20.48
C ARG A 278 14.62 27.71 -19.98
N GLY A 279 15.54 26.79 -19.70
CA GLY A 279 16.91 27.13 -19.31
C GLY A 279 17.86 27.04 -20.50
N ALA A 280 18.30 28.18 -21.02
CA ALA A 280 19.33 28.28 -22.04
C ALA A 280 20.55 27.35 -21.77
N PRO A 281 21.17 26.78 -22.82
CA PRO A 281 22.32 25.89 -22.70
C PRO A 281 23.52 26.64 -22.10
N GLY A 282 23.71 26.51 -20.79
CA GLY A 282 24.77 27.19 -20.05
C GLY A 282 24.50 27.39 -18.55
N SER A 283 23.23 27.40 -18.12
CA SER A 283 22.87 27.68 -16.73
C SER A 283 23.30 26.58 -15.74
N ALA A 284 23.22 25.31 -16.12
CA ALA A 284 23.64 24.19 -15.26
C ALA A 284 25.15 24.19 -14.99
N ARG A 285 25.97 24.61 -15.97
CA ARG A 285 27.42 24.73 -15.82
C ARG A 285 27.81 25.97 -15.02
N ALA A 286 27.16 27.11 -15.29
CA ALA A 286 27.37 28.35 -14.54
C ALA A 286 26.95 28.21 -13.07
N GLU A 287 25.87 27.46 -12.78
CA GLU A 287 25.44 27.23 -11.41
C GLU A 287 26.32 26.19 -10.68
N ALA A 288 26.85 25.20 -11.39
CA ALA A 288 27.87 24.30 -10.84
C ALA A 288 29.17 25.05 -10.50
N GLU A 289 29.60 25.99 -11.34
CA GLU A 289 30.77 26.86 -11.06
C GLU A 289 30.51 27.82 -9.90
N ARG A 290 29.30 28.39 -9.80
CA ARG A 290 28.89 29.22 -8.65
C ARG A 290 28.91 28.44 -7.33
N ARG A 291 28.40 27.20 -7.32
CA ARG A 291 28.42 26.32 -6.14
C ARG A 291 29.86 25.91 -5.76
N ARG A 292 30.72 25.67 -6.74
CA ARG A 292 32.16 25.41 -6.51
C ARG A 292 32.87 26.62 -5.92
N ALA A 293 32.60 27.83 -6.40
CA ALA A 293 33.20 29.05 -5.87
C ALA A 293 32.80 29.34 -4.41
N ILE A 294 31.55 29.03 -4.03
CA ILE A 294 31.09 29.16 -2.64
C ILE A 294 31.77 28.11 -1.75
N ALA A 295 31.90 26.87 -2.22
CA ALA A 295 32.58 25.81 -1.48
C ALA A 295 34.07 26.14 -1.25
N LEU A 296 34.75 26.68 -2.25
CA LEU A 296 36.15 27.12 -2.13
C LEU A 296 36.29 28.28 -1.12
N LYS A 297 35.39 29.27 -1.16
CA LYS A 297 35.39 30.37 -0.19
C LYS A 297 35.12 29.90 1.23
N ALA A 298 34.22 28.94 1.41
CA ALA A 298 33.95 28.34 2.72
C ALA A 298 35.16 27.55 3.25
N LEU A 299 35.91 26.90 2.37
CA LEU A 299 37.14 26.20 2.71
C LEU A 299 38.25 27.18 3.12
N ASP A 300 38.46 28.24 2.35
CA ASP A 300 39.44 29.30 2.66
C ASP A 300 39.13 29.98 4.00
N GLN A 301 37.85 30.23 4.28
CA GLN A 301 37.43 30.82 5.55
C GLN A 301 37.70 29.89 6.73
N ARG A 302 37.50 28.58 6.57
CA ARG A 302 37.86 27.57 7.59
C ARG A 302 39.37 27.45 7.77
N LEU A 303 40.13 27.51 6.68
CA LEU A 303 41.59 27.42 6.72
C LEU A 303 42.21 28.64 7.40
N ASN A 304 41.74 29.85 7.07
CA ASN A 304 42.15 31.09 7.72
C ASN A 304 41.75 31.14 9.20
N ALA A 305 40.55 30.65 9.56
CA ALA A 305 40.14 30.55 10.95
C ALA A 305 41.03 29.57 11.75
N ALA A 306 41.40 28.43 11.14
CA ALA A 306 42.32 27.47 11.75
C ALA A 306 43.75 28.05 11.92
N THR A 307 44.25 28.82 10.95
CA THR A 307 45.56 29.48 11.06
C THR A 307 45.56 30.63 12.06
N ALA A 308 44.46 31.38 12.18
CA ALA A 308 44.31 32.42 13.20
C ALA A 308 44.25 31.82 14.61
N ALA A 309 43.54 30.71 14.80
CA ALA A 309 43.50 29.97 16.06
C ALA A 309 44.88 29.41 16.45
N ALA A 310 45.67 28.92 15.48
CA ALA A 310 47.03 28.44 15.71
C ALA A 310 48.03 29.56 16.06
N ARG A 311 47.77 30.82 15.64
CA ARG A 311 48.59 31.98 16.02
C ARG A 311 48.27 32.52 17.42
N GLN A 312 47.05 32.30 17.94
CA GLN A 312 46.68 32.72 19.30
C GLN A 312 47.25 31.79 20.38
N SER A 313 47.63 30.56 20.05
CA SER A 313 48.27 29.62 21.00
C SER A 313 49.77 29.85 21.21
N SER A 314 50.36 30.92 20.66
CA SER A 314 51.81 31.20 20.75
C SER A 314 52.18 32.53 21.45
N GLN A 315 51.26 33.19 22.15
CA GLN A 315 51.58 34.35 23.01
C GLN A 315 51.46 34.01 24.50
N ALA A 316 52.61 33.89 25.17
CA ALA A 316 52.74 33.80 26.63
C ALA A 316 52.54 35.17 27.31
N PRO A 317 51.99 35.25 28.54
CA PRO A 317 51.83 36.52 29.26
C PRO A 317 53.12 36.98 29.97
N PRO A 318 53.36 38.30 30.13
CA PRO A 318 54.55 38.83 30.82
C PRO A 318 54.43 38.82 32.37
N PRO A 319 55.57 38.83 33.11
CA PRO A 319 55.59 38.72 34.57
C PRO A 319 55.40 40.06 35.30
N ALA A 320 54.77 40.02 36.49
CA ALA A 320 54.59 41.16 37.39
C ALA A 320 55.63 41.17 38.54
N PRO A 321 56.13 42.35 38.99
CA PRO A 321 57.06 42.46 40.12
C PRO A 321 56.38 42.47 41.50
N ALA A 322 57.18 42.15 42.53
CA ALA A 322 56.78 41.74 43.88
C ALA A 322 56.91 42.83 44.98
N GLN A 323 56.25 42.54 46.11
CA GLN A 323 56.46 42.99 47.53
C GLN A 323 55.61 44.17 48.08
N PRO A 324 55.42 44.31 49.43
CA PRO A 324 54.96 43.29 50.40
C PRO A 324 54.00 43.80 51.53
N SER A 325 53.38 42.83 52.21
CA SER A 325 53.05 42.75 53.66
C SER A 325 52.01 43.66 54.36
N GLY A 326 50.92 43.01 54.83
CA GLY A 326 50.07 43.38 55.98
C GLY A 326 48.88 42.40 56.16
N PRO A 327 48.72 41.65 57.28
CA PRO A 327 47.66 40.65 57.48
C PRO A 327 46.58 41.11 58.51
N PRO A 328 45.55 40.30 58.86
CA PRO A 328 44.53 39.67 58.01
C PRO A 328 43.10 39.90 58.56
N VAL A 329 42.05 39.94 57.72
CA VAL A 329 40.66 39.65 58.17
C VAL A 329 39.89 38.86 57.09
N GLN A 330 39.63 37.59 57.44
CA GLN A 330 38.55 36.66 57.04
C GLN A 330 37.69 36.95 55.78
N VAL A 331 37.74 36.02 54.82
CA VAL A 331 36.72 35.80 53.76
C VAL A 331 36.49 34.30 53.57
N GLN A 332 35.22 33.88 53.43
CA GLN A 332 34.79 32.58 52.89
C GLN A 332 33.38 32.73 52.22
N PRO A 333 32.97 31.94 51.21
CA PRO A 333 33.48 31.86 49.84
C PRO A 333 32.35 31.86 48.76
N GLN A 334 32.74 31.99 47.48
CA GLN A 334 31.88 31.69 46.31
C GLN A 334 31.82 30.17 46.02
N SER A 335 30.73 29.70 45.39
CA SER A 335 30.67 28.39 44.71
C SER A 335 30.26 28.56 43.24
N SER A 336 31.19 28.29 42.34
CA SER A 336 31.00 28.12 40.90
C SER A 336 31.07 26.64 40.51
N ALA A 337 30.41 26.31 39.41
CA ALA A 337 30.35 25.02 38.73
C ALA A 337 31.72 24.38 38.40
N GLN A 338 31.75 23.05 38.41
CA GLN A 338 32.70 22.17 37.71
C GLN A 338 31.96 20.85 37.38
N THR A 339 32.31 19.96 36.45
CA THR A 339 33.03 19.92 35.16
C THR A 339 33.02 18.42 34.80
N ALA A 340 32.87 18.08 33.53
CA ALA A 340 33.02 16.73 33.00
C ALA A 340 34.50 16.24 33.00
N MET A 341 34.75 14.97 33.35
CA MET A 341 35.96 14.20 33.01
C MET A 341 35.54 12.73 32.75
N LYS A 342 35.78 12.15 31.57
CA LYS A 342 36.98 11.40 31.11
C LYS A 342 37.23 10.12 31.94
N SER A 343 37.08 8.95 31.31
CA SER A 343 37.38 7.62 31.87
C SER A 343 38.20 6.77 30.89
N GLU A 344 39.35 6.27 31.36
CA GLU A 344 40.22 5.24 30.78
C GLU A 344 40.97 4.54 31.96
N PRO A 345 41.66 3.38 31.82
CA PRO A 345 41.10 2.04 32.10
C PRO A 345 41.85 1.22 33.20
N GLY A 346 41.20 0.16 33.71
CA GLY A 346 41.78 -1.00 34.43
C GLY A 346 41.14 -1.31 35.82
N PRO A 347 41.32 -2.50 36.45
CA PRO A 347 41.72 -3.84 35.99
C PRO A 347 40.73 -5.00 36.37
N MET A 348 40.89 -6.13 35.66
CA MET A 348 40.67 -7.56 36.01
C MET A 348 39.86 -7.98 37.27
N LEU A 349 38.80 -8.79 37.11
CA LEU A 349 38.71 -10.25 37.44
C LEU A 349 37.23 -10.70 37.52
N GLY A 350 36.91 -11.86 36.93
CA GLY A 350 35.63 -12.55 37.17
C GLY A 350 35.13 -13.38 35.99
N GLU A 351 35.82 -14.47 35.70
CA GLU A 351 35.50 -15.48 34.69
C GLU A 351 34.12 -16.11 34.91
N THR A 352 33.32 -16.27 33.85
CA THR A 352 32.36 -17.36 33.75
C THR A 352 32.57 -18.11 32.44
N LYS A 353 33.08 -19.32 32.62
CA LYS A 353 33.40 -20.40 31.69
C LYS A 353 32.27 -20.68 30.67
N PHE A 354 32.64 -20.74 29.40
CA PHE A 354 31.85 -21.26 28.29
C PHE A 354 32.36 -22.69 28.00
N GLU A 355 31.49 -23.70 28.07
CA GLU A 355 31.79 -25.05 27.59
C GLU A 355 31.09 -25.28 26.24
N PRO A 356 31.82 -25.67 25.18
CA PRO A 356 31.24 -26.23 23.97
C PRO A 356 31.10 -27.75 24.14
N GLU A 357 29.91 -28.30 23.92
CA GLU A 357 29.74 -29.73 23.67
C GLU A 357 30.00 -29.98 22.18
N GLU A 358 31.07 -30.73 21.89
CA GLU A 358 31.29 -31.43 20.62
C GLU A 358 30.91 -32.92 20.77
N ASP A 359 30.53 -33.49 19.63
CA ASP A 359 29.98 -34.82 19.34
C ASP A 359 30.66 -36.04 20.00
N ASP A 360 29.85 -37.09 20.22
CA ASP A 360 30.26 -38.46 19.92
C ASP A 360 29.06 -39.39 19.68
N SER A 361 29.15 -40.20 18.60
CA SER A 361 28.34 -41.39 18.19
C SER A 361 27.19 -41.21 17.19
#